data_AF-A0A9R1WPT6-F1
#
_entry.id   AF-A0A9R1WPT6-F1
#
_cell.length_a   1.000
_cell.length_b   1.000
_cell.length_c   1.000
_cell.angle_alpha   90.00
_cell.angle_beta   90.00
_cell.angle_gamma   90.00
#
_symmetry.space_group_name_H-M   'P 1'
#
loop_
_entity.id
_entity.type
_entity.pdbx_description
1 polymer ?
#
loop_
_entity_poly.entity_id
_entity_poly.type
_entity_poly.pdbx_seq_one_letter_code
_entity_poly.pdbx_strand_id
1 'polypeptide(L)'
;MKSVECVRLLTLHHLAFPVDTNVRRIAVRLGWVPLQPLPESLQLHLLEMYPVLDSIQKYLWPKLCKLDQLTLYELHYQMITFGKVFAQKVNKL
;
A
#
# COMPACT_ATOMS: atom_id res chain seq x y z
N MET A 1 4.13 -6.86 13.22
CA MET A 1 2.80 -6.39 12.78
C MET A 1 2.42 -6.93 11.38
N LYS A 2 3.16 -6.64 10.31
CA LYS A 2 2.77 -7.04 8.93
C LYS A 2 2.45 -8.53 8.74
N SER A 3 3.33 -9.44 9.15
CA SER A 3 3.10 -10.88 8.98
C SER A 3 1.85 -11.37 9.73
N VAL A 4 1.55 -10.78 10.88
CA VAL A 4 0.32 -11.07 11.65
C VAL A 4 -0.90 -10.64 10.86
N GLU A 5 -0.90 -9.43 10.30
CA GLU A 5 -2.00 -8.93 9.47
C GLU A 5 -2.20 -9.76 8.20
N CYS A 6 -1.12 -10.25 7.58
CA CYS A 6 -1.20 -11.20 6.47
C CYS A 6 -1.85 -12.52 6.88
N VAL A 7 -1.44 -13.12 8.00
CA VAL A 7 -2.05 -14.37 8.48
C VAL A 7 -3.53 -14.15 8.80
N ARG A 8 -3.87 -13.02 9.43
CA ARG A 8 -5.26 -12.63 9.73
C ARG A 8 -6.09 -12.56 8.45
N LEU A 9 -5.63 -11.84 7.43
CA LEU A 9 -6.38 -11.65 6.19
C LEU A 9 -6.40 -12.91 5.31
N LEU A 10 -5.25 -13.52 5.07
CA LEU A 10 -5.05 -14.52 4.01
C LEU A 10 -5.35 -15.96 4.46
N THR A 11 -5.22 -16.26 5.75
CA THR A 11 -5.32 -17.64 6.27
C THR A 11 -6.47 -17.79 7.26
N LEU A 12 -6.64 -16.83 8.16
CA LEU A 12 -7.70 -16.87 9.17
C LEU A 12 -9.01 -16.21 8.71
N HIS A 13 -9.00 -15.57 7.54
CA HIS A 13 -10.17 -14.90 6.96
C HIS A 13 -10.78 -13.86 7.94
N HIS A 14 -9.92 -13.23 8.74
CA HIS A 14 -10.28 -12.13 9.63
C HIS A 14 -10.15 -10.78 8.91
N LEU A 15 -10.95 -9.80 9.33
CA LEU A 15 -10.81 -8.41 8.85
C LEU A 15 -9.44 -7.85 9.24
N ALA A 16 -8.60 -7.66 8.22
CA ALA A 16 -7.27 -7.09 8.30
C ALA A 16 -6.91 -6.50 6.94
N PHE A 17 -5.94 -5.59 6.90
CA PHE A 17 -5.43 -5.07 5.62
C PHE A 17 -3.93 -4.78 5.74
N PRO A 18 -3.06 -5.78 5.47
CA PRO A 18 -1.62 -5.63 5.63
C PRO A 18 -1.05 -4.65 4.60
N VAL A 19 -0.41 -3.58 5.08
CA VAL A 19 0.35 -2.66 4.22
C VAL A 19 1.80 -3.11 4.11
N ASP A 20 2.19 -3.54 2.90
CA ASP A 20 3.56 -3.87 2.53
C ASP A 20 4.20 -2.77 1.64
N THR A 21 5.40 -3.04 1.12
CA THR A 21 6.11 -2.11 0.24
C THR A 21 5.36 -1.82 -1.06
N ASN A 22 4.64 -2.80 -1.62
CA ASN A 22 3.90 -2.64 -2.87
C ASN A 22 2.61 -1.86 -2.64
N VAL A 23 1.83 -2.24 -1.61
CA VAL A 23 0.62 -1.54 -1.18
C VAL A 23 0.93 -0.07 -0.89
N ARG A 24 2.00 0.22 -0.13
CA ARG A 24 2.45 1.59 0.12
C ARG A 24 2.75 2.34 -1.18
N ARG A 25 3.53 1.73 -2.07
CA ARG A 25 3.95 2.37 -3.32
C ARG A 25 2.74 2.72 -4.19
N ILE A 26 1.79 1.81 -4.31
CA ILE A 26 0.57 2.01 -5.10
C ILE A 26 -0.33 3.05 -4.45
N ALA A 27 -0.59 2.96 -3.14
CA ALA A 27 -1.39 3.94 -2.42
C ALA A 27 -0.83 5.36 -2.56
N VAL A 28 0.49 5.52 -2.51
CA VAL A 28 1.13 6.82 -2.75
C VAL A 28 0.98 7.27 -4.20
N ARG A 29 1.31 6.41 -5.17
CA ARG A 29 1.28 6.79 -6.60
C ARG A 29 -0.11 7.12 -7.11
N LEU A 30 -1.14 6.48 -6.56
CA LEU A 30 -2.54 6.77 -6.88
C LEU A 30 -3.11 7.96 -6.09
N GLY A 31 -2.32 8.61 -5.22
CA GLY A 31 -2.78 9.73 -4.41
C GLY A 31 -3.77 9.35 -3.30
N TRP A 32 -3.82 8.08 -2.89
CA TRP A 32 -4.74 7.60 -1.84
C TRP A 32 -4.30 8.01 -0.44
N VAL A 33 -3.04 8.43 -0.28
CA VAL A 33 -2.50 8.92 0.99
C VAL A 33 -1.92 10.32 0.77
N PRO A 34 -2.08 11.23 1.74
CA PRO A 34 -1.49 12.55 1.63
C PRO A 34 0.03 12.43 1.65
N LEU A 35 0.66 13.12 0.71
CA LEU A 35 2.09 13.39 0.73
C LEU A 35 2.33 14.81 1.23
N GLN A 36 3.48 15.04 1.84
CA GLN A 36 3.94 16.42 1.97
C GLN A 36 4.09 17.03 0.57
N PRO A 37 3.83 18.34 0.40
CA PRO A 37 4.01 19.01 -0.87
C PRO A 37 5.40 18.70 -1.39
N LEU A 38 5.43 18.14 -2.61
CA LEU A 38 6.67 17.82 -3.29
C LEU A 38 7.38 19.15 -3.61
N PRO A 39 8.71 19.22 -3.53
CA PRO A 39 9.45 20.34 -4.08
C PRO A 39 9.00 20.59 -5.52
N GLU A 40 8.78 21.85 -5.89
CA GLU A 40 8.34 22.23 -7.23
C GLU A 40 9.26 21.57 -8.27
N SER A 41 8.68 20.82 -9.21
CA SER A 41 9.29 19.96 -10.25
C SER A 41 9.57 18.48 -9.94
N LEU A 42 9.42 17.98 -8.70
CA LEU A 42 9.66 16.56 -8.42
C LEU A 42 8.47 15.68 -8.86
N GLN A 43 8.68 14.83 -9.87
CA GLN A 43 7.68 13.87 -10.33
C GLN A 43 7.50 12.74 -9.30
N LEU A 44 6.25 12.32 -9.03
CA LEU A 44 5.88 11.23 -8.08
C LEU A 44 6.67 9.93 -8.27
N HIS A 45 7.12 9.65 -9.51
CA HIS A 45 7.90 8.46 -9.82
C HIS A 45 9.36 8.54 -9.37
N LEU A 46 9.87 9.76 -9.12
CA LEU A 46 11.24 10.06 -8.65
C LEU A 46 11.35 10.07 -7.11
N LEU A 47 10.26 9.82 -6.38
CA LEU A 47 10.28 9.74 -4.92
C LEU A 47 11.16 8.59 -4.44
N GLU A 48 12.33 8.92 -3.89
CA GLU A 48 13.22 7.95 -3.23
C GLU A 48 12.69 7.54 -1.85
N MET A 49 11.95 8.43 -1.18
CA MET A 49 11.38 8.20 0.14
C MET A 49 9.85 8.26 0.11
N TYR A 50 9.22 7.14 0.45
CA TYR A 50 7.79 7.08 0.75
C TYR A 50 7.55 7.21 2.26
N PRO A 51 6.36 7.65 2.71
CA PRO A 51 6.03 7.65 4.13
C PRO A 51 6.28 6.29 4.79
N VAL A 52 6.55 6.30 6.09
CA VAL A 52 6.79 5.08 6.86
C VAL A 52 5.57 4.16 6.80
N LEU A 53 5.78 2.85 6.72
CA LEU A 53 4.69 1.88 6.49
C LEU A 53 3.59 1.95 7.56
N ASP A 54 3.97 2.24 8.80
CA ASP A 54 3.04 2.38 9.92
C ASP A 54 2.07 3.57 9.75
N SER A 55 2.53 4.70 9.19
CA SER A 55 1.64 5.84 8.95
C SER A 55 0.64 5.54 7.84
N ILE A 56 1.06 4.83 6.79
CA ILE A 56 0.18 4.36 5.71
C ILE A 56 -0.87 3.39 6.25
N GLN A 57 -0.46 2.43 7.09
CA GLN A 57 -1.38 1.48 7.74
C GLN A 57 -2.44 2.22 8.58
N LYS A 58 -2.00 3.15 9.45
CA LYS A 58 -2.90 3.96 10.29
C LYS A 58 -3.84 4.83 9.47
N TYR A 59 -3.42 5.32 8.31
CA TYR A 59 -4.25 6.14 7.44
C TYR A 59 -5.30 5.32 6.67
N LEU A 60 -4.89 4.19 6.08
CA LEU A 60 -5.75 3.38 5.21
C LEU A 60 -6.76 2.55 6.00
N TRP A 61 -6.35 1.95 7.13
CA TRP A 61 -7.20 1.03 7.88
C TRP A 61 -8.59 1.59 8.24
N PRO A 62 -8.74 2.79 8.84
CA PRO A 62 -10.07 3.30 9.20
C PRO A 62 -10.98 3.56 7.98
N LYS A 63 -10.44 3.67 6.76
CA LYS A 63 -11.21 3.84 5.52
C LYS A 63 -11.62 2.50 4.90
N LEU A 64 -10.77 1.49 5.03
CA LEU A 64 -10.98 0.17 4.42
C LEU A 64 -11.68 -0.81 5.35
N CYS A 65 -11.62 -0.63 6.68
CA CYS A 65 -12.13 -1.59 7.67
C CYS A 65 -13.65 -1.79 7.67
N LYS A 66 -14.38 -1.09 6.80
CA LYS A 66 -15.83 -1.25 6.57
C LYS A 66 -16.15 -2.21 5.43
N LEU A 67 -15.16 -2.57 4.62
CA LEU A 67 -15.27 -3.57 3.57
C LEU A 67 -15.29 -4.97 4.19
N ASP A 68 -15.97 -5.91 3.53
CA ASP A 68 -15.93 -7.31 3.92
C ASP A 68 -14.54 -7.91 3.65
N GLN A 69 -14.28 -9.08 4.24
CA GLN A 69 -12.97 -9.71 4.16
C GLN A 69 -12.58 -10.11 2.74
N LEU A 70 -13.53 -10.54 1.90
CA LEU A 70 -13.23 -10.94 0.52
C LEU A 70 -12.83 -9.73 -0.31
N THR A 71 -13.56 -8.62 -0.19
CA THR A 71 -13.19 -7.36 -0.85
C THR A 71 -11.81 -6.86 -0.38
N LEU A 72 -11.49 -6.97 0.91
CA LEU A 72 -10.16 -6.61 1.45
C LEU A 72 -9.05 -7.50 0.88
N TYR A 73 -9.33 -8.80 0.75
CA TYR A 73 -8.40 -9.77 0.16
C TYR A 73 -8.13 -9.46 -1.31
N GLU A 74 -9.17 -9.25 -2.11
CA GLU A 74 -9.05 -8.95 -3.54
C GLU A 74 -8.29 -7.65 -3.77
N LEU A 75 -8.64 -6.60 -3.03
CA LEU A 75 -7.93 -5.33 -3.09
C LEU A 75 -6.45 -5.50 -2.74
N HIS A 76 -6.14 -6.22 -1.65
CA HIS A 76 -4.76 -6.49 -1.25
C HIS A 76 -4.01 -7.23 -2.37
N TYR A 77 -4.59 -8.29 -2.92
CA TYR A 77 -4.01 -9.08 -4.00
C TYR A 77 -3.76 -8.24 -5.26
N GLN A 78 -4.72 -7.43 -5.67
CA GLN A 78 -4.60 -6.53 -6.82
C GLN A 78 -3.48 -5.50 -6.61
N MET A 79 -3.39 -4.88 -5.43
CA MET A 79 -2.33 -3.90 -5.12
C MET A 79 -0.93 -4.54 -5.14
N ILE A 80 -0.78 -5.76 -4.61
CA ILE A 80 0.48 -6.51 -4.68
C ILE A 80 0.83 -6.83 -6.14
N THR A 81 -0.12 -7.36 -6.90
CA THR A 81 0.08 -7.79 -8.30
C THR A 81 0.44 -6.58 -9.17
N PHE A 82 -0.35 -5.51 -9.08
CA PHE A 82 -0.09 -4.28 -9.80
C PHE A 82 1.26 -3.67 -9.41
N GLY A 83 1.59 -3.65 -8.12
CA GLY A 83 2.88 -3.18 -7.62
C GLY A 83 4.08 -3.96 -8.19
N LYS A 84 3.96 -5.29 -8.29
CA LYS A 84 4.98 -6.17 -8.85
C LYS A 84 5.10 -6.08 -10.36
N VAL A 85 4.00 -5.87 -11.09
CA VAL A 85 4.01 -5.84 -12.57
C VAL A 85 4.37 -4.45 -13.09
N PHE A 86 3.80 -3.38 -12.52
CA PHE A 86 3.89 -2.03 -13.08
C PHE A 86 4.74 -1.06 -12.25
N ALA A 87 5.01 -1.37 -10.99
CA ALA A 87 5.67 -0.44 -10.07
C ALA A 87 7.04 -0.91 -9.57
N GLN A 88 7.74 -1.74 -10.35
CA GLN A 88 9.13 -2.11 -10.07
C GLN A 88 10.03 -0.87 -10.03
N LYS A 89 11.06 -0.90 -9.18
CA LYS A 89 12.15 0.08 -9.30
C LYS A 89 12.77 -0.11 -10.69
N VAL A 90 12.82 0.93 -11.50
CA VAL A 90 13.74 0.95 -12.64
C VAL A 90 15.13 0.82 -12.02
N ASN A 91 15.79 -0.33 -12.22
CA ASN A 91 17.22 -0.42 -11.96
C ASN A 91 17.86 0.62 -12.89
N LYS A 92 18.34 1.73 -12.32
CA LYS A 92 19.28 2.58 -13.04
C LYS A 92 20.51 1.70 -13.30
N LEU A 93 20.72 1.35 -14.56
CA LEU A 93 22.00 0.83 -15.06
C LEU A 93 23.09 1.89 -14.84
#